data_AF-A0A4Y2WR55-F1
#
_entry.id   AF-A0A4Y2WR55-F1
#
_cell.length_a   1.000
_cell.length_b   1.000
_cell.length_c   1.000
_cell.angle_alpha   90.00
_cell.angle_beta   90.00
_cell.angle_gamma   90.00
#
_symmetry.space_group_name_H-M   'P 1'
#
loop_
_entity.id
_entity.type
_entity.pdbx_description
1 polymer ?
#
loop_
_entity_poly.entity_id
_entity_poly.type
_entity_poly.pdbx_seq_one_letter_code
_entity_poly.pdbx_strand_id
1 'polypeptide(L)' 'IKEKIEEAQIALEDDTPSLKEALNGPNSEEWLEAMQTEYNALLKNQTWRLVKRPKD' A
#
# COMPACT_ATOMS: atom_id res chain seq x y z
N ILE A 1 5.70 4.63 -31.11
CA ILE A 1 4.78 3.48 -30.86
C ILE A 1 5.37 2.52 -29.83
N LYS A 2 6.67 2.17 -29.90
CA LYS A 2 7.32 1.30 -28.91
C LYS A 2 7.35 1.88 -27.47
N GLU A 3 7.61 3.18 -27.30
CA GLU A 3 7.58 3.84 -25.97
C GLU A 3 6.22 3.79 -25.27
N LYS A 4 5.12 3.94 -26.02
CA LYS A 4 3.75 3.89 -25.46
C LYS A 4 3.32 2.49 -25.02
N ILE A 5 4.01 1.44 -25.47
CA ILE A 5 3.71 0.05 -25.11
C ILE A 5 4.42 -0.30 -23.80
N GLU A 6 5.61 0.27 -23.54
CA GLU A 6 6.36 0.13 -22.30
C GLU A 6 5.56 0.65 -21.08
N GLU A 7 4.96 1.84 -21.20
CA GLU A 7 4.15 2.45 -20.13
C GLU A 7 2.91 1.62 -19.75
N ALA A 8 2.35 0.85 -20.69
CA ALA A 8 1.17 0.02 -20.46
C ALA A 8 1.50 -1.37 -19.91
N GLN A 9 2.76 -1.82 -20.01
CA GLN A 9 3.20 -3.14 -19.57
C GLN A 9 3.58 -3.20 -18.08
N ILE A 10 3.65 -2.05 -17.41
CA ILE A 10 4.01 -1.89 -15.98
C ILE A 10 2.81 -2.22 -15.04
N ALA A 11 1.58 -2.29 -15.54
CA ALA A 11 0.38 -2.43 -14.70
C ALA A 11 -0.10 -3.87 -14.42
N LEU A 12 0.74 -4.89 -14.67
CA LEU A 12 0.38 -6.31 -14.47
C LEU A 12 1.27 -7.08 -13.48
N GLU A 13 2.43 -6.54 -13.11
CA GLU A 13 3.11 -6.98 -11.88
C GLU A 13 2.44 -6.26 -10.71
N ASP A 14 2.15 -6.99 -9.64
CA ASP A 14 1.72 -6.43 -8.37
C ASP A 14 2.89 -5.55 -7.88
N ASP A 15 2.88 -4.27 -8.30
CA ASP A 15 3.90 -3.26 -8.00
C ASP A 15 3.96 -2.92 -6.51
N THR A 16 2.99 -3.46 -5.77
CA THR A 16 2.83 -3.32 -4.35
C THR A 16 3.60 -4.45 -3.65
N PRO A 17 4.72 -4.15 -2.97
CA PRO A 17 5.48 -5.16 -2.27
C PRO A 17 4.66 -5.80 -1.15
N SER A 18 4.92 -7.07 -0.84
CA SER A 18 4.39 -7.65 0.39
C SER A 18 4.87 -6.86 1.61
N LEU A 19 4.16 -6.94 2.74
CA LEU A 19 4.59 -6.26 3.97
C LEU A 19 6.04 -6.58 4.34
N LYS A 20 6.47 -7.83 4.11
CA LYS A 20 7.84 -8.26 4.37
C LYS A 20 8.82 -7.56 3.42
N GLU A 21 8.51 -7.45 2.14
CA GLU A 21 9.37 -6.78 1.16
C GLU A 21 9.41 -5.27 1.38
N ALA A 22 8.26 -4.65 1.66
CA ALA A 22 8.14 -3.23 1.97
C ALA A 22 9.02 -2.85 3.16
N LEU A 23 8.96 -3.62 4.25
CA LEU A 23 9.70 -3.33 5.49
C LEU A 23 11.19 -3.71 5.46
N ASN A 24 11.63 -4.50 4.48
CA ASN A 24 13.04 -4.91 4.36
C ASN A 24 13.71 -4.37 3.08
N GLY A 25 13.00 -3.59 2.29
CA GLY A 25 13.48 -3.00 1.06
C GLY A 25 14.25 -1.68 1.26
N PRO A 26 14.85 -1.16 0.18
CA PRO A 26 15.60 0.11 0.21
C PRO A 26 14.74 1.31 0.63
N ASN A 27 13.42 1.25 0.38
CA ASN A 27 12.46 2.31 0.69
C ASN A 27 11.63 2.01 1.95
N SER A 28 12.17 1.21 2.87
CA SER A 28 11.41 0.67 4.00
C SER A 28 10.94 1.73 4.99
N GLU A 29 11.71 2.81 5.16
CA GLU A 29 11.33 3.95 5.99
C GLU A 29 10.15 4.71 5.38
N GLU A 30 10.18 4.96 4.07
CA GLU A 30 9.12 5.66 3.34
C GLU A 30 7.82 4.85 3.33
N TRP A 31 7.91 3.52 3.15
CA TRP A 31 6.75 2.64 3.26
C TRP A 31 6.15 2.67 4.66
N LEU A 32 6.98 2.66 5.71
CA LEU A 32 6.52 2.75 7.09
C LEU A 32 5.83 4.08 7.37
N GLU A 33 6.43 5.19 6.93
CA GLU A 33 5.86 6.53 7.07
C GLU A 33 4.52 6.65 6.34
N ALA A 34 4.43 6.15 5.10
CA ALA A 34 3.21 6.16 4.31
C ALA A 34 2.09 5.36 5.00
N MET A 35 2.38 4.13 5.45
CA MET A 35 1.42 3.30 6.19
C MET A 35 0.92 3.99 7.45
N GLN A 36 1.83 4.62 8.22
CA GLN A 36 1.48 5.33 9.44
C GLN A 36 0.64 6.59 9.16
N THR A 37 0.95 7.31 8.08
CA THR A 37 0.23 8.51 7.66
C THR A 37 -1.20 8.18 7.25
N GLU A 38 -1.38 7.16 6.41
CA GLU A 38 -2.70 6.70 6.00
C GLU A 38 -3.52 6.20 7.20
N TYR A 39 -2.92 5.39 8.08
CA TYR A 39 -3.57 4.94 9.31
C TYR A 39 -4.06 6.12 10.17
N ASN A 40 -3.23 7.15 10.35
CA ASN A 40 -3.58 8.34 11.12
C ASN A 40 -4.68 9.16 10.44
N ALA A 41 -4.68 9.26 9.11
CA ALA A 41 -5.71 9.95 8.35
C ALA A 41 -7.07 9.25 8.51
N LEU A 42 -7.10 7.92 8.48
CA LEU A 42 -8.32 7.13 8.73
C LEU A 42 -8.89 7.38 10.12
N LEU A 43 -8.04 7.40 11.15
CA LEU A 43 -8.45 7.72 12.51
C LEU A 43 -8.94 9.17 12.63
N LYS A 44 -8.19 10.14 12.09
CA LYS A 44 -8.55 11.57 12.16
C LYS A 44 -9.89 11.85 11.50
N ASN A 45 -10.14 11.24 10.35
CA ASN A 45 -11.35 11.49 9.56
C ASN A 45 -12.53 10.62 10.01
N GLN A 46 -12.34 9.72 10.98
CA GLN A 46 -13.36 8.78 11.47
C GLN A 46 -14.00 7.98 10.32
N THR A 47 -13.24 7.72 9.26
CA THR A 47 -13.75 7.07 8.05
C THR A 47 -13.89 5.56 8.25
N TRP A 48 -13.14 4.98 9.20
CA TRP A 48 -13.11 3.55 9.48
C TRP A 48 -13.51 3.28 10.93
N ARG A 49 -14.20 2.14 11.15
CA ARG A 49 -14.57 1.65 12.48
C ARG A 49 -14.04 0.24 12.67
N LEU A 50 -13.22 0.03 13.70
CA LEU A 50 -12.79 -1.29 14.10
C LEU A 50 -13.99 -2.09 14.63
N VAL A 51 -14.32 -3.19 13.95
CA VAL A 51 -15.40 -4.08 14.35
C VAL A 51 -14.84 -5.42 14.79
N LYS A 52 -15.55 -6.10 15.70
CA LYS A 52 -15.21 -7.47 16.06
C LYS A 52 -15.38 -8.36 14.85
N ARG A 53 -14.41 -9.25 14.62
CA ARG A 53 -14.53 -10.30 13.61
C ARG A 53 -15.81 -11.11 13.88
N PRO A 54 -16.68 -11.34 12.88
CA PRO A 54 -17.82 -12.23 13.02
C PRO A 54 -17.37 -13.63 13.49
N LYS A 55 -18.23 -14.30 14.25
CA LYS A 55 -18.10 -15.74 14.47
C LYS A 55 -18.75 -16.44 13.27
N ASP A 56 -18.24 -17.61 12.92
CA ASP A 56 -18.88 -18.51 11.94
C ASP A 56 -20.32 -18.84 12.33
#